data_AF-A0A954ZC47-F1
#
_entry.id   AF-A0A954ZC47-F1
#
_cell.length_a   1.000
_cell.length_b   1.000
_cell.length_c   1.000
_cell.angle_alpha   90.00
_cell.angle_beta   90.00
_cell.angle_gamma   90.00
#
_symmetry.space_group_name_H-M   'P 1'
#
loop_
_entity.id
_entity.type
_entity.pdbx_description
1 polymer ?
#
loop_
_entity_poly.entity_id
_entity_poly.type
_entity_poly.pdbx_seq_one_letter_code
_entity_poly.pdbx_strand_id
1 'polypeptide(L)'
;MYRLVDWSTIIAAAAVSVGYSGVDHAQSFIVIAVATLAAHMVAVEVSGLYRAWRGAQVSMELWCVLTTWMVTAPATLGLGLLTRYNASLSYSTKTVWLFLTPLAMVSGRVALRMALRSLRRRGFNRRRAALCGVNPLGVHLADKIRNSPELGLEFVGFFDDRPEERTEQHAGEFRTHTGTLADVVGLARRGEVDMILITFPMRAEDRIRSLLGQLSDTTASVYIVPDFFVFQLLHARWNQIDGLPMVSLFETPISGIDGVMKRGFDLLFGGAALLALAAPMAAIAAAIKFTSPGPVFFRQKRYGLSGEEIRVWKFRSMRCCEDGPDVKQAQKTDDRITPLGRVLRRTSLDELPQLFNVLDGSMSLVGPRPHASAHNEQYRSLIDGYMLR
;
A
#
# COMPACT_ATOMS: atom_id res chain seq x y z
N MET A 1 18.92 -13.79 -11.99
CA MET A 1 18.99 -14.54 -10.71
C MET A 1 17.60 -14.87 -10.19
N TYR A 2 16.75 -13.90 -9.81
CA TYR A 2 15.39 -14.20 -9.30
C TYR A 2 14.53 -15.06 -10.24
N ARG A 3 14.53 -14.79 -11.55
CA ARG A 3 13.84 -15.62 -12.56
C ARG A 3 14.25 -17.10 -12.50
N LEU A 4 15.55 -17.36 -12.43
CA LEU A 4 16.09 -18.73 -12.38
C LEU A 4 15.69 -19.45 -11.09
N VAL A 5 15.70 -18.74 -9.95
CA VAL A 5 15.24 -19.29 -8.67
C VAL A 5 13.75 -19.63 -8.75
N ASP A 6 12.91 -18.73 -9.26
CA ASP A 6 11.48 -19.00 -9.40
C ASP A 6 11.22 -20.17 -10.36
N TRP A 7 11.90 -20.24 -11.51
CA TRP A 7 11.73 -21.35 -12.45
C TRP A 7 12.16 -22.68 -11.84
N SER A 8 13.32 -22.69 -11.17
CA SER A 8 13.82 -23.89 -10.48
C SER A 8 12.88 -24.35 -9.36
N THR A 9 12.28 -23.42 -8.61
CA THR A 9 11.36 -23.75 -7.51
C THR A 9 10.02 -24.24 -8.04
N ILE A 10 9.49 -23.68 -9.12
CA ILE A 10 8.28 -24.17 -9.80
C ILE A 10 8.49 -25.59 -10.33
N ILE A 11 9.61 -25.83 -11.02
CA ILE A 11 9.95 -27.16 -11.57
C ILE A 11 10.15 -28.16 -10.43
N ALA A 12 10.92 -27.81 -9.39
CA ALA A 12 11.15 -28.69 -8.24
C ALA A 12 9.85 -29.00 -7.48
N ALA A 13 9.00 -28.00 -7.24
CA ALA A 13 7.72 -28.20 -6.57
C ALA A 13 6.77 -29.09 -7.39
N ALA A 14 6.74 -28.92 -8.72
CA ALA A 14 5.98 -29.80 -9.61
C ALA A 14 6.51 -31.25 -9.55
N ALA A 15 7.83 -31.45 -9.55
CA ALA A 15 8.45 -32.77 -9.47
C ALA A 15 8.12 -33.47 -8.15
N VAL A 16 8.26 -32.76 -7.02
CA VAL A 16 7.91 -33.27 -5.68
C VAL A 16 6.42 -33.61 -5.59
N SER A 17 5.56 -32.78 -6.16
CA SER A 17 4.11 -33.00 -6.12
C SER A 17 3.69 -34.25 -6.90
N VAL A 18 4.26 -34.47 -8.09
CA VAL A 18 4.02 -35.67 -8.89
C VAL A 18 4.60 -36.91 -8.20
N GLY A 19 5.83 -36.82 -7.68
CA GLY A 19 6.49 -37.91 -6.95
C GLY A 19 5.74 -38.36 -5.69
N TYR A 20 5.08 -37.44 -4.98
CA TYR A 20 4.24 -37.74 -3.81
C TYR A 20 3.07 -38.69 -4.14
N SER A 21 2.64 -38.75 -5.39
CA SER A 21 1.45 -39.50 -5.80
C SER A 21 1.77 -40.94 -6.23
N GLY A 22 3.05 -41.31 -6.30
CA GLY A 22 3.51 -42.70 -6.48
C GLY A 22 3.24 -43.35 -7.85
N VAL A 23 2.71 -42.62 -8.83
CA VAL A 23 2.41 -43.12 -10.19
C VAL A 23 3.32 -42.42 -11.21
N ASP A 24 3.90 -43.19 -12.13
CA ASP A 24 4.84 -42.70 -13.13
C ASP A 24 4.10 -41.83 -14.17
N HIS A 25 4.14 -40.53 -13.94
CA HIS A 25 3.46 -39.50 -14.72
C HIS A 25 4.46 -38.47 -15.25
N ALA A 26 5.59 -38.93 -15.80
CA ALA A 26 6.62 -38.06 -16.38
C ALA A 26 6.05 -37.06 -17.41
N GLN A 27 5.09 -37.48 -18.24
CA GLN A 27 4.39 -36.59 -19.17
C GLN A 27 3.53 -35.54 -18.44
N SER A 28 2.80 -35.92 -17.40
CA SER A 28 1.98 -34.98 -16.62
C SER A 28 2.85 -33.98 -15.86
N PHE A 29 4.03 -34.39 -15.37
CA PHE A 29 5.01 -33.47 -14.78
C PHE A 29 5.44 -32.38 -15.77
N ILE A 30 5.85 -32.77 -16.98
CA ILE A 30 6.30 -31.82 -18.01
C ILE A 30 5.16 -30.84 -18.34
N VAL A 31 3.94 -31.35 -18.55
CA VAL A 31 2.77 -30.51 -18.88
C VAL A 31 2.46 -29.53 -17.76
N ILE A 32 2.41 -29.97 -16.50
CA ILE A 32 2.17 -29.09 -15.34
C ILE A 32 3.27 -28.05 -15.21
N ALA A 33 4.54 -28.45 -15.29
CA ALA A 33 5.67 -27.55 -15.13
C ALA A 33 5.68 -26.47 -16.23
N VAL A 34 5.49 -26.87 -17.50
CA VAL A 34 5.43 -25.94 -18.64
C VAL A 34 4.22 -25.03 -18.54
N ALA A 35 3.03 -25.57 -18.25
CA ALA A 35 1.82 -24.77 -18.10
C ALA A 35 1.92 -23.77 -16.94
N THR A 36 2.47 -24.20 -15.79
CA THR A 36 2.69 -23.33 -14.63
C THR A 36 3.69 -22.24 -14.98
N LEU A 37 4.81 -22.56 -15.63
CA LEU A 37 5.80 -21.58 -16.06
C LEU A 37 5.21 -20.55 -17.03
N ALA A 38 4.43 -21.01 -18.02
CA ALA A 38 3.78 -20.13 -18.99
C ALA A 38 2.77 -19.18 -18.31
N ALA A 39 1.88 -19.73 -17.47
CA ALA A 39 0.93 -18.93 -16.69
C ALA A 39 1.66 -17.97 -15.74
N HIS A 40 2.78 -18.39 -15.15
CA HIS A 40 3.59 -17.58 -14.26
C HIS A 40 4.23 -16.39 -15.00
N MET A 41 4.78 -16.61 -16.20
CA MET A 41 5.36 -15.51 -17.00
C MET A 41 4.34 -14.41 -17.27
N VAL A 42 3.11 -14.79 -17.63
CA VAL A 42 2.03 -13.81 -17.84
C VAL A 42 1.64 -13.12 -16.52
N ALA A 43 1.50 -13.88 -15.43
CA ALA A 43 1.13 -13.34 -14.13
C ALA A 43 2.17 -12.36 -13.56
N VAL A 44 3.46 -12.56 -13.87
CA VAL A 44 4.53 -11.67 -13.38
C VAL A 44 4.48 -10.29 -14.02
N GLU A 45 4.08 -10.17 -15.28
CA GLU A 45 3.90 -8.86 -15.93
C GLU A 45 2.80 -8.04 -15.24
N VAL A 46 1.76 -8.71 -14.73
CA VAL A 46 0.66 -8.06 -13.98
C VAL A 46 1.10 -7.66 -12.58
N SER A 47 1.87 -8.49 -11.88
CA SER A 47 2.25 -8.27 -10.48
C SER A 47 3.52 -7.43 -10.29
N GLY A 48 4.31 -7.23 -11.35
CA GLY A 48 5.60 -6.56 -11.30
C GLY A 48 6.67 -7.33 -10.50
N LEU A 49 6.53 -8.65 -10.35
CA LEU A 49 7.38 -9.47 -9.46
C LEU A 49 8.89 -9.45 -9.84
N TYR A 50 9.24 -9.17 -11.10
CA TYR A 50 10.63 -9.11 -11.58
C TYR A 50 11.26 -7.70 -11.58
N ARG A 51 10.74 -6.77 -10.77
CA ARG A 51 11.41 -5.47 -10.54
C ARG A 51 12.72 -5.58 -9.75
N ALA A 52 13.50 -4.50 -9.75
CA ALA A 52 14.70 -4.40 -8.92
C ALA A 52 14.33 -4.26 -7.43
N TRP A 53 14.59 -5.31 -6.64
CA TRP A 53 14.25 -5.36 -5.21
C TRP A 53 15.32 -4.76 -4.27
N ARG A 54 16.36 -4.12 -4.82
CA ARG A 54 17.44 -3.51 -4.03
C ARG A 54 16.87 -2.33 -3.22
N GLY A 55 16.89 -2.44 -1.90
CA GLY A 55 16.35 -1.41 -0.99
C GLY A 55 14.83 -1.49 -0.72
N ALA A 56 14.11 -2.40 -1.37
CA ALA A 56 12.68 -2.59 -1.16
C ALA A 56 12.37 -3.46 0.08
N GLN A 57 11.26 -3.17 0.75
CA GLN A 57 10.76 -3.94 1.90
C GLN A 57 10.41 -5.38 1.53
N VAL A 58 10.64 -6.31 2.45
CA VAL A 58 10.38 -7.75 2.24
C VAL A 58 8.88 -8.03 2.12
N SER A 59 8.03 -7.35 2.90
CA SER A 59 6.57 -7.47 2.85
C SER A 59 6.02 -7.25 1.44
N MET A 60 6.53 -6.23 0.74
CA MET A 60 6.14 -5.91 -0.62
C MET A 60 6.53 -7.01 -1.63
N GLU A 61 7.68 -7.66 -1.43
CA GLU A 61 8.09 -8.80 -2.25
C GLU A 61 7.18 -10.01 -2.02
N LEU A 62 6.89 -10.32 -0.75
CA LEU A 62 5.99 -11.42 -0.39
C LEU A 62 4.59 -11.20 -0.97
N TRP A 63 4.07 -9.98 -0.89
CA TRP A 63 2.78 -9.63 -1.49
C TRP A 63 2.77 -9.84 -3.01
N CYS A 64 3.82 -9.43 -3.72
CA CYS A 64 3.94 -9.69 -5.16
C CYS A 64 3.99 -11.20 -5.46
N VAL A 65 4.70 -12.01 -4.68
CA VAL A 65 4.74 -13.48 -4.88
C VAL A 65 3.34 -14.07 -4.71
N LEU A 66 2.64 -13.70 -3.63
CA LEU A 66 1.30 -14.21 -3.33
C LEU A 66 0.28 -13.80 -4.41
N THR A 67 0.27 -12.53 -4.82
CA THR A 67 -0.62 -12.05 -5.88
C THR A 67 -0.32 -12.72 -7.22
N THR A 68 0.96 -12.92 -7.57
CA THR A 68 1.35 -13.69 -8.77
C THR A 68 0.83 -15.12 -8.70
N TRP A 69 0.94 -15.77 -7.55
CA TRP A 69 0.47 -17.15 -7.36
C TRP A 69 -1.06 -17.25 -7.46
N MET A 70 -1.78 -16.28 -6.90
CA MET A 70 -3.24 -16.19 -6.99
C MET A 70 -3.76 -16.06 -8.42
N VAL A 71 -2.94 -15.60 -9.36
CA VAL A 71 -3.26 -15.59 -10.81
C VAL A 71 -2.74 -16.85 -11.49
N THR A 72 -1.51 -17.27 -11.18
CA THR A 72 -0.83 -18.42 -11.81
C THR A 72 -1.58 -19.74 -11.56
N ALA A 73 -1.97 -20.00 -10.30
CA ALA A 73 -2.55 -21.29 -9.93
C ALA A 73 -3.95 -21.52 -10.56
N PRO A 74 -4.90 -20.56 -10.50
CA PRO A 74 -6.17 -20.72 -11.20
C PRO A 74 -6.03 -20.82 -12.71
N ALA A 75 -5.12 -20.05 -13.34
CA ALA A 75 -4.87 -20.13 -14.77
C ALA A 75 -4.37 -21.54 -15.19
N THR A 76 -3.44 -22.10 -14.41
CA THR A 76 -2.88 -23.44 -14.67
C THR A 76 -3.94 -24.53 -14.47
N LEU A 77 -4.70 -24.47 -13.36
CA LEU A 77 -5.78 -25.44 -13.07
C LEU A 77 -6.93 -25.33 -14.09
N GLY A 78 -7.25 -24.11 -14.53
CA GLY A 78 -8.24 -23.83 -15.58
C GLY A 78 -7.82 -24.39 -16.94
N LEU A 79 -6.56 -24.21 -17.34
CA LEU A 79 -6.02 -24.83 -18.55
C LEU A 79 -6.06 -26.36 -18.45
N GLY A 80 -5.70 -26.91 -17.29
CA GLY A 80 -5.82 -28.35 -17.04
C GLY A 80 -7.26 -28.86 -17.16
N LEU A 81 -8.25 -28.06 -16.76
CA LEU A 81 -9.67 -28.40 -16.87
C LEU A 81 -10.10 -28.48 -18.35
N LEU A 82 -9.73 -27.47 -19.15
CA LEU A 82 -10.06 -27.40 -20.58
C LEU A 82 -9.40 -28.53 -21.39
N THR A 83 -8.18 -28.90 -21.03
CA THR A 83 -7.38 -29.93 -21.72
C THR A 83 -7.63 -31.35 -21.19
N ARG A 84 -8.54 -31.51 -20.20
CA ARG A 84 -8.80 -32.77 -19.46
C ARG A 84 -7.61 -33.36 -18.69
N TYR A 85 -6.42 -32.75 -18.74
CA TYR A 85 -5.25 -33.15 -17.92
C TYR A 85 -5.48 -33.00 -16.41
N ASN A 86 -6.42 -32.14 -16.00
CA ASN A 86 -6.79 -32.03 -14.60
C ASN A 86 -7.46 -33.33 -14.10
N ALA A 87 -8.15 -34.08 -14.96
CA ALA A 87 -8.76 -35.37 -14.58
C ALA A 87 -7.73 -36.49 -14.37
N SER A 88 -6.57 -36.43 -15.03
CA SER A 88 -5.50 -37.42 -14.87
C SER A 88 -4.68 -37.26 -13.60
N LEU A 89 -4.85 -36.14 -12.86
CA LEU A 89 -4.10 -35.85 -11.65
C LEU A 89 -4.95 -36.10 -10.41
N SER A 90 -4.36 -36.75 -9.41
CA SER A 90 -5.01 -36.93 -8.11
C SER A 90 -5.24 -35.58 -7.42
N TYR A 91 -6.30 -35.51 -6.61
CA TYR A 91 -6.54 -34.36 -5.74
C TYR A 91 -5.37 -34.12 -4.77
N SER A 92 -4.70 -35.17 -4.29
CA SER A 92 -3.53 -35.03 -3.43
C SER A 92 -2.38 -34.29 -4.13
N THR A 93 -2.07 -34.65 -5.38
CA THR A 93 -1.05 -34.00 -6.22
C THR A 93 -1.33 -32.50 -6.35
N LYS A 94 -2.58 -32.14 -6.64
CA LYS A 94 -3.00 -30.75 -6.84
C LYS A 94 -2.87 -29.94 -5.55
N THR A 95 -3.31 -30.50 -4.43
CA THR A 95 -3.23 -29.84 -3.12
C THR A 95 -1.78 -29.63 -2.71
N VAL A 96 -0.91 -30.65 -2.85
CA VAL A 96 0.52 -30.51 -2.55
C VAL A 96 1.15 -29.43 -3.43
N TRP A 97 0.90 -29.46 -4.75
CA TRP A 97 1.41 -28.46 -5.69
C TRP A 97 0.91 -27.04 -5.36
N LEU A 98 -0.36 -26.91 -4.97
CA LEU A 98 -1.01 -25.62 -4.69
C LEU A 98 -0.34 -24.88 -3.51
N PHE A 99 0.08 -25.62 -2.48
CA PHE A 99 0.69 -25.05 -1.27
C PHE A 99 2.22 -25.10 -1.27
N LEU A 100 2.83 -26.14 -1.84
CA LEU A 100 4.28 -26.30 -1.85
C LEU A 100 4.96 -25.26 -2.75
N THR A 101 4.38 -24.97 -3.92
CA THR A 101 4.96 -24.02 -4.88
C THR A 101 5.16 -22.61 -4.31
N PRO A 102 4.13 -21.93 -3.75
CA PRO A 102 4.31 -20.59 -3.19
C PRO A 102 5.25 -20.60 -1.97
N LEU A 103 5.20 -21.65 -1.14
CA LEU A 103 6.11 -21.80 0.00
C LEU A 103 7.57 -21.93 -0.45
N ALA A 104 7.83 -22.73 -1.47
CA ALA A 104 9.15 -22.92 -2.06
C ALA A 104 9.66 -21.63 -2.71
N MET A 105 8.81 -20.91 -3.44
CA MET A 105 9.15 -19.62 -4.06
C MET A 105 9.51 -18.56 -3.00
N VAL A 106 8.67 -18.39 -1.98
CA VAL A 106 8.94 -17.47 -0.86
C VAL A 106 10.27 -17.83 -0.19
N SER A 107 10.48 -19.11 0.13
CA SER A 107 11.71 -19.56 0.78
C SER A 107 12.94 -19.31 -0.08
N GLY A 108 12.88 -19.65 -1.37
CA GLY A 108 13.96 -19.44 -2.33
C GLY A 108 14.31 -17.96 -2.50
N ARG A 109 13.31 -17.08 -2.51
CA ARG A 109 13.50 -15.63 -2.59
C ARG A 109 14.10 -15.02 -1.33
N VAL A 110 13.63 -15.44 -0.16
CA VAL A 110 14.21 -15.04 1.13
C VAL A 110 15.67 -15.51 1.22
N ALA A 111 15.96 -16.75 0.85
CA ALA A 111 17.32 -17.30 0.80
C ALA A 111 18.22 -16.52 -0.18
N LEU A 112 17.76 -16.28 -1.42
CA LEU A 112 18.51 -15.50 -2.40
C LEU A 112 18.76 -14.06 -1.91
N ARG A 113 17.77 -13.42 -1.29
CA ARG A 113 17.92 -12.09 -0.72
C ARG A 113 18.96 -12.07 0.40
N MET A 114 18.94 -13.05 1.31
CA MET A 114 19.94 -13.18 2.38
C MET A 114 21.34 -13.43 1.80
N ALA A 115 21.47 -14.31 0.81
CA ALA A 115 22.73 -14.58 0.13
C ALA A 115 23.28 -13.33 -0.55
N LEU A 116 22.46 -12.62 -1.33
CA LEU A 116 22.85 -11.37 -1.98
C LEU A 116 23.20 -10.27 -0.96
N ARG A 117 22.48 -10.18 0.16
CA ARG A 117 22.79 -9.24 1.26
C ARG A 117 24.16 -9.53 1.87
N SER A 118 24.44 -10.81 2.13
CA SER A 118 25.73 -11.26 2.66
C SER A 118 26.87 -10.98 1.66
N LEU A 119 26.68 -11.29 0.39
CA LEU A 119 27.66 -11.04 -0.68
C LEU A 119 27.96 -9.54 -0.83
N ARG A 120 26.94 -8.68 -0.78
CA ARG A 120 27.12 -7.22 -0.86
C ARG A 120 27.86 -6.65 0.33
N ARG A 121 27.58 -7.15 1.55
CA ARG A 121 28.33 -6.81 2.76
C ARG A 121 29.81 -7.17 2.65
N ARG A 122 30.13 -8.26 1.95
CA ARG A 122 31.51 -8.70 1.65
C ARG A 122 32.15 -7.97 0.46
N GLY A 123 31.43 -7.06 -0.20
CA GLY A 123 31.95 -6.21 -1.26
C GLY A 123 31.65 -6.64 -2.70
N PHE A 124 30.90 -7.72 -2.91
CA PHE A 124 30.50 -8.15 -4.25
C PHE A 124 29.27 -7.38 -4.77
N ASN A 125 29.21 -7.13 -6.09
CA ASN A 125 28.09 -6.43 -6.74
C ASN A 125 27.81 -5.03 -6.14
N ARG A 126 28.89 -4.32 -5.80
CA ARG A 126 28.84 -2.90 -5.44
C ARG A 126 28.56 -2.07 -6.69
N ARG A 127 27.81 -0.98 -6.50
CA ARG A 127 27.66 0.09 -7.48
C ARG A 127 28.12 1.38 -6.87
N ARG A 128 29.00 2.09 -7.56
CA ARG A 128 29.52 3.39 -7.16
C ARG A 128 28.48 4.46 -7.45
N ALA A 129 28.00 5.10 -6.40
CA ALA A 129 26.93 6.08 -6.41
C ALA A 129 27.50 7.48 -6.14
N ALA A 130 27.28 8.40 -7.08
CA ALA A 130 27.58 9.82 -6.95
C ALA A 130 26.29 10.61 -6.67
N LEU A 131 26.40 11.66 -5.85
CA LEU A 131 25.29 12.55 -5.51
C LEU A 131 25.49 13.92 -6.18
N CYS A 132 24.57 14.33 -7.04
CA CYS A 132 24.58 15.65 -7.66
C CYS A 132 23.67 16.60 -6.88
N GLY A 133 24.28 17.50 -6.11
CA GLY A 133 23.59 18.44 -5.22
C GLY A 133 23.97 18.25 -3.76
N VAL A 134 24.56 19.29 -3.17
CA VAL A 134 24.88 19.32 -1.73
C VAL A 134 23.79 20.07 -0.99
N ASN A 135 22.87 19.32 -0.42
CA ASN A 135 21.70 19.81 0.31
C ASN A 135 21.27 18.78 1.38
N PRO A 136 20.32 19.13 2.28
CA PRO A 136 19.89 18.21 3.33
C PRO A 136 19.42 16.84 2.83
N LEU A 137 18.74 16.79 1.68
CA LEU A 137 18.31 15.54 1.04
C LEU A 137 19.51 14.68 0.61
N GLY A 138 20.50 15.28 -0.04
CA GLY A 138 21.72 14.61 -0.47
C GLY A 138 22.54 14.07 0.71
N VAL A 139 22.69 14.85 1.78
CA VAL A 139 23.39 14.42 3.01
C VAL A 139 22.69 13.21 3.63
N HIS A 140 21.37 13.30 3.79
CA HIS A 140 20.58 12.18 4.33
C HIS A 140 20.68 10.94 3.43
N LEU A 141 20.73 11.10 2.11
CA LEU A 141 20.89 9.99 1.19
C LEU A 141 22.29 9.37 1.28
N ALA A 142 23.35 10.19 1.40
CA ALA A 142 24.72 9.72 1.63
C ALA A 142 24.83 8.92 2.92
N ASP A 143 24.23 9.42 4.01
CA ASP A 143 24.17 8.71 5.29
C ASP A 143 23.47 7.36 5.17
N LYS A 144 22.33 7.31 4.48
CA LYS A 144 21.63 6.04 4.24
C LYS A 144 22.47 5.06 3.43
N ILE A 145 23.17 5.52 2.40
CA ILE A 145 24.05 4.68 1.58
C ILE A 145 25.19 4.12 2.44
N ARG A 146 25.86 4.98 3.22
CA ARG A 146 26.98 4.61 4.10
C ARG A 146 26.56 3.65 5.21
N ASN A 147 25.42 3.90 5.84
CA ASN A 147 24.91 3.12 6.97
C ASN A 147 24.16 1.84 6.53
N SER A 148 23.97 1.61 5.23
CA SER A 148 23.25 0.43 4.70
C SER A 148 24.10 -0.38 3.70
N PRO A 149 25.16 -1.10 4.14
CA PRO A 149 26.02 -1.88 3.25
C PRO A 149 25.27 -2.95 2.42
N GLU A 150 24.13 -3.45 2.92
CA GLU A 150 23.22 -4.32 2.19
C GLU A 150 22.67 -3.79 0.86
N LEU A 151 22.67 -2.46 0.68
CA LEU A 151 22.28 -1.85 -0.59
C LEU A 151 23.29 -2.20 -1.69
N GLY A 152 24.54 -2.52 -1.32
CA GLY A 152 25.63 -2.70 -2.29
C GLY A 152 25.87 -1.41 -3.07
N LEU A 153 25.70 -0.26 -2.41
CA LEU A 153 26.02 1.05 -2.95
C LEU A 153 27.27 1.55 -2.24
N GLU A 154 28.20 2.09 -3.02
CA GLU A 154 29.42 2.70 -2.51
C GLU A 154 29.36 4.18 -2.81
N PHE A 155 29.40 5.02 -1.79
CA PHE A 155 29.35 6.47 -1.95
C PHE A 155 30.68 6.98 -2.49
N VAL A 156 30.66 7.57 -3.68
CA VAL A 156 31.85 8.14 -4.33
C VAL A 156 32.08 9.58 -3.87
N GLY A 157 31.00 10.36 -3.84
CA GLY A 157 31.07 11.78 -3.48
C GLY A 157 29.88 12.61 -3.91
N PHE A 158 29.95 13.86 -3.48
CA PHE A 158 29.08 14.97 -3.82
C PHE A 158 29.64 15.79 -4.98
N PHE A 159 28.75 16.22 -5.88
CA PHE A 159 29.10 17.04 -7.04
C PHE A 159 28.11 18.20 -7.18
N ASP A 160 28.59 19.45 -7.11
CA ASP A 160 27.76 20.65 -7.22
C ASP A 160 28.61 21.85 -7.65
N ASP A 161 28.21 22.57 -8.71
CA ASP A 161 28.91 23.78 -9.20
C ASP A 161 28.61 25.05 -8.38
N ARG A 162 28.04 24.90 -7.18
CA ARG A 162 27.75 26.03 -6.29
C ARG A 162 29.01 26.47 -5.54
N PRO A 163 29.06 27.74 -5.06
CA PRO A 163 30.20 28.25 -4.31
C PRO A 163 30.57 27.33 -3.15
N GLU A 164 31.88 27.13 -2.94
CA GLU A 164 32.42 26.23 -1.92
C GLU A 164 31.79 26.46 -0.55
N GLU A 165 31.62 27.71 -0.13
CA GLU A 165 31.02 28.08 1.17
C GLU A 165 29.63 27.46 1.41
N ARG A 166 28.78 27.42 0.38
CA ARG A 166 27.42 26.85 0.47
C ARG A 166 27.46 25.31 0.48
N THR A 167 28.40 24.75 -0.27
CA THR A 167 28.67 23.31 -0.32
C THR A 167 29.22 22.82 1.02
N GLU A 168 30.16 23.57 1.61
CA GLU A 168 30.80 23.28 2.88
C GLU A 168 29.82 23.24 4.07
N GLN A 169 28.87 24.18 4.10
CA GLN A 169 27.87 24.25 5.16
C GLN A 169 27.03 22.96 5.27
N HIS A 170 26.77 22.31 4.12
CA HIS A 170 25.90 21.15 4.06
C HIS A 170 26.66 19.82 3.98
N ALA A 171 27.84 19.77 3.35
CA ALA A 171 28.61 18.53 3.19
C ALA A 171 29.12 17.95 4.52
N GLY A 172 29.32 18.78 5.56
CA GLY A 172 29.71 18.32 6.89
C GLY A 172 30.98 17.46 6.86
N GLU A 173 30.87 16.19 7.25
CA GLU A 173 31.96 15.21 7.25
C GLU A 173 32.33 14.66 5.86
N PHE A 174 31.50 14.88 4.85
CA PHE A 174 31.71 14.39 3.47
C PHE A 174 32.59 15.32 2.61
N ARG A 175 33.26 16.30 3.22
CA ARG A 175 34.08 17.32 2.52
C ARG A 175 35.14 16.74 1.58
N THR A 176 35.78 15.64 1.96
CA THR A 176 36.83 14.99 1.17
C THR A 176 36.35 14.38 -0.14
N HIS A 177 35.04 14.33 -0.35
CA HIS A 177 34.41 13.73 -1.51
C HIS A 177 33.59 14.77 -2.29
N THR A 178 34.05 16.01 -2.40
CA THR A 178 33.34 17.08 -3.13
C THR A 178 34.03 17.40 -4.46
N GLY A 179 33.24 17.64 -5.51
CA GLY A 179 33.73 18.00 -6.85
C GLY A 179 32.69 18.78 -7.67
N THR A 180 33.01 19.06 -8.93
CA THR A 180 32.14 19.77 -9.89
C THR A 180 31.24 18.82 -10.68
N LEU A 181 30.22 19.34 -11.36
CA LEU A 181 29.40 18.52 -12.25
C LEU A 181 30.18 18.00 -13.46
N ALA A 182 31.23 18.70 -13.89
CA ALA A 182 32.13 18.19 -14.92
C ALA A 182 32.91 16.95 -14.45
N ASP A 183 33.31 16.91 -13.18
CA ASP A 183 34.05 15.79 -12.60
C ASP A 183 33.23 14.49 -12.60
N VAL A 184 31.96 14.57 -12.19
CA VAL A 184 31.07 13.38 -12.20
C VAL A 184 30.79 12.88 -13.61
N VAL A 185 30.67 13.78 -14.60
CA VAL A 185 30.54 13.38 -16.01
C VAL A 185 31.81 12.66 -16.47
N GLY A 186 32.99 13.18 -16.11
CA GLY A 186 34.27 12.53 -16.39
C GLY A 186 34.39 11.15 -15.75
N LEU A 187 34.00 11.02 -14.48
CA LEU A 187 33.98 9.74 -13.75
C LEU A 187 33.00 8.75 -14.38
N ALA A 188 31.81 9.20 -14.78
CA ALA A 188 30.82 8.37 -15.46
C ALA A 188 31.32 7.82 -16.80
N ARG A 189 32.00 8.66 -17.60
CA ARG A 189 32.60 8.26 -18.88
C ARG A 189 33.71 7.22 -18.72
N ARG A 190 34.50 7.31 -17.65
CA ARG A 190 35.54 6.32 -17.32
C ARG A 190 34.97 5.05 -16.70
N GLY A 191 33.65 4.97 -16.51
CA GLY A 191 33.00 3.86 -15.83
C GLY A 191 33.40 3.79 -14.36
N GLU A 192 33.75 4.92 -13.73
CA GLU A 192 34.11 5.02 -12.32
C GLU A 192 32.90 5.28 -11.41
N VAL A 193 31.78 5.69 -12.01
CA VAL A 193 30.49 5.90 -11.35
C VAL A 193 29.44 5.11 -12.11
N ASP A 194 28.72 4.24 -11.41
CA ASP A 194 27.68 3.38 -11.99
C ASP A 194 26.29 4.00 -11.83
N MET A 195 26.12 4.89 -10.85
CA MET A 195 24.84 5.47 -10.47
C MET A 195 25.00 6.94 -10.09
N ILE A 196 24.16 7.80 -10.64
CA ILE A 196 24.15 9.24 -10.34
C ILE A 196 22.76 9.60 -9.80
N LEU A 197 22.73 10.18 -8.59
CA LEU A 197 21.49 10.57 -7.92
C LEU A 197 21.44 12.11 -7.84
N ILE A 198 20.53 12.70 -8.59
CA ILE A 198 20.34 14.16 -8.68
C ILE A 198 19.35 14.57 -7.59
N THR A 199 19.82 15.38 -6.63
CA THR A 199 19.02 15.87 -5.50
C THR A 199 18.67 17.36 -5.64
N PHE A 200 18.90 17.95 -6.82
CA PHE A 200 18.59 19.36 -7.06
C PHE A 200 17.12 19.68 -6.81
N PRO A 201 16.79 20.87 -6.28
CA PRO A 201 15.42 21.36 -6.25
C PRO A 201 14.83 21.38 -7.66
N MET A 202 13.54 21.02 -7.82
CA MET A 202 12.87 20.96 -9.14
C MET A 202 12.90 22.29 -9.91
N ARG A 203 13.04 23.42 -9.20
CA ARG A 203 13.25 24.75 -9.81
C ARG A 203 14.58 24.91 -10.57
N ALA A 204 15.53 23.98 -10.43
CA ALA A 204 16.82 24.03 -11.10
C ALA A 204 16.79 23.30 -12.47
N GLU A 205 15.77 23.57 -13.27
CA GLU A 205 15.48 22.85 -14.51
C GLU A 205 16.67 22.85 -15.48
N ASP A 206 17.24 24.03 -15.76
CA ASP A 206 18.35 24.16 -16.72
C ASP A 206 19.58 23.35 -16.30
N ARG A 207 19.86 23.31 -15.00
CA ARG A 207 20.98 22.52 -14.44
C ARG A 207 20.74 21.03 -14.62
N ILE A 208 19.52 20.57 -14.31
CA ILE A 208 19.13 19.16 -14.49
C ILE A 208 19.24 18.79 -15.97
N ARG A 209 18.66 19.60 -16.86
CA ARG A 209 18.66 19.37 -18.30
C ARG A 209 20.09 19.33 -18.87
N SER A 210 20.94 20.27 -18.48
CA SER A 210 22.35 20.31 -18.92
C SER A 210 23.12 19.08 -18.45
N LEU A 211 22.98 18.68 -17.19
CA LEU A 211 23.64 17.50 -16.64
C LEU A 211 23.15 16.21 -17.33
N LEU A 212 21.83 16.06 -17.54
CA LEU A 212 21.27 14.93 -18.26
C LEU A 212 21.79 14.84 -19.70
N GLY A 213 21.91 15.99 -20.39
CA GLY A 213 22.50 16.06 -21.72
C GLY A 213 23.95 15.55 -21.74
N GLN A 214 24.77 15.97 -20.77
CA GLN A 214 26.16 15.53 -20.67
C GLN A 214 26.33 14.05 -20.29
N LEU A 215 25.40 13.51 -19.50
CA LEU A 215 25.39 12.11 -19.06
C LEU A 215 24.74 11.15 -20.07
N SER A 216 24.06 11.66 -21.09
CA SER A 216 23.32 10.86 -22.08
C SER A 216 24.20 9.86 -22.86
N ASP A 217 25.49 10.16 -23.00
CA ASP A 217 26.50 9.33 -23.65
C ASP A 217 27.33 8.50 -22.64
N THR A 218 26.77 8.23 -21.46
CA THR A 218 27.42 7.42 -20.42
C THR A 218 26.59 6.18 -20.10
N THR A 219 27.25 5.17 -19.50
CA THR A 219 26.58 3.94 -19.06
C THR A 219 26.03 4.04 -17.63
N ALA A 220 26.23 5.19 -16.97
CA ALA A 220 25.78 5.43 -15.62
C ALA A 220 24.24 5.52 -15.56
N SER A 221 23.63 4.85 -14.58
CA SER A 221 22.19 4.99 -14.34
C SER A 221 21.90 6.29 -13.60
N VAL A 222 21.13 7.19 -14.20
CA VAL A 222 20.82 8.51 -13.62
C VAL A 222 19.41 8.52 -13.03
N TYR A 223 19.27 8.99 -11.79
CA TYR A 223 17.99 9.09 -11.08
C TYR A 223 17.82 10.50 -10.52
N ILE A 224 16.59 11.03 -10.57
CA ILE A 224 16.22 12.25 -9.84
C ILE A 224 15.55 11.83 -8.53
N VAL A 225 16.03 12.38 -7.42
CA VAL A 225 15.49 12.14 -6.08
C VAL A 225 14.71 13.39 -5.66
N PRO A 226 13.37 13.35 -5.70
CA PRO A 226 12.54 14.46 -5.27
C PRO A 226 12.58 14.64 -3.74
N ASP A 227 12.57 15.90 -3.30
CA ASP A 227 12.39 16.24 -1.88
C ASP A 227 10.91 16.30 -1.52
N PHE A 228 10.36 15.17 -1.07
CA PHE A 228 9.00 15.08 -0.56
C PHE A 228 8.89 15.42 0.94
N PHE A 229 10.01 15.60 1.64
CA PHE A 229 10.03 15.81 3.09
C PHE A 229 9.40 17.16 3.48
N VAL A 230 9.41 18.13 2.55
CA VAL A 230 8.81 19.46 2.72
C VAL A 230 7.28 19.40 2.88
N PHE A 231 6.61 18.41 2.29
CA PHE A 231 5.17 18.49 2.05
C PHE A 231 4.28 17.76 3.06
N GLN A 232 4.81 17.22 4.17
CA GLN A 232 4.03 16.39 5.15
C GLN A 232 3.01 15.46 4.46
N LEU A 233 3.46 14.77 3.41
CA LEU A 233 2.57 14.07 2.49
C LEU A 233 1.96 12.83 3.14
N LEU A 234 0.74 13.00 3.65
CA LEU A 234 -0.11 11.90 4.04
C LEU A 234 -0.69 11.25 2.77
N HIS A 235 -0.12 10.11 2.38
CA HIS A 235 -0.61 9.24 1.28
C HIS A 235 -0.39 9.75 -0.15
N ALA A 236 0.73 10.42 -0.44
CA ALA A 236 1.03 10.80 -1.82
C ALA A 236 1.12 9.59 -2.77
N ARG A 237 0.33 9.62 -3.85
CA ARG A 237 0.36 8.62 -4.92
C ARG A 237 0.81 9.24 -6.23
N TRP A 238 1.51 8.44 -7.04
CA TRP A 238 1.80 8.79 -8.42
C TRP A 238 0.57 8.51 -9.27
N ASN A 239 -0.01 9.56 -9.83
CA ASN A 239 -1.14 9.50 -10.76
C ASN A 239 -0.68 10.01 -12.13
N GLN A 240 -1.52 9.83 -13.15
CA GLN A 240 -1.26 10.32 -14.50
C GLN A 240 -2.55 10.91 -15.08
N ILE A 241 -2.45 12.08 -15.71
CA ILE A 241 -3.54 12.67 -16.51
C ILE A 241 -3.00 12.88 -17.91
N ASP A 242 -3.57 12.18 -18.89
CA ASP A 242 -3.19 12.26 -20.31
C ASP A 242 -1.67 12.20 -20.56
N GLY A 243 -1.02 11.17 -20.01
CA GLY A 243 0.43 11.03 -20.16
C GLY A 243 1.27 11.82 -19.15
N LEU A 244 0.71 12.84 -18.50
CA LEU A 244 1.43 13.73 -17.58
C LEU A 244 1.50 13.13 -16.17
N PRO A 245 2.70 12.87 -15.62
CA PRO A 245 2.84 12.37 -14.26
C PRO A 245 2.45 13.43 -13.24
N MET A 246 1.66 13.04 -12.24
CA MET A 246 1.20 13.88 -11.14
C MET A 246 1.47 13.20 -9.80
N VAL A 247 1.69 13.99 -8.76
CA VAL A 247 1.78 13.51 -7.37
C VAL A 247 0.59 14.07 -6.61
N SER A 248 -0.28 13.20 -6.09
CA SER A 248 -1.36 13.65 -5.21
C SER A 248 -0.77 14.07 -3.85
N LEU A 249 -1.15 15.25 -3.34
CA LEU A 249 -0.72 15.71 -2.01
C LEU A 249 -1.78 15.41 -0.94
N PHE A 250 -3.05 15.53 -1.33
CA PHE A 250 -4.23 15.14 -0.56
C PHE A 250 -5.21 14.45 -1.50
N GLU A 251 -5.68 13.25 -1.15
CA GLU A 251 -6.61 12.48 -1.97
C GLU A 251 -7.65 11.81 -1.08
N THR A 252 -8.89 11.76 -1.54
CA THR A 252 -9.95 11.04 -0.83
C THR A 252 -9.68 9.53 -0.98
N PRO A 253 -9.48 8.78 0.11
CA PRO A 253 -8.79 7.49 0.08
C PRO A 253 -9.53 6.33 -0.62
N ILE A 254 -10.73 6.56 -1.14
CA ILE A 254 -11.59 5.50 -1.69
C ILE A 254 -12.23 5.99 -3.00
N SER A 255 -11.55 5.77 -4.12
CA SER A 255 -12.07 6.00 -5.46
C SER A 255 -11.77 4.79 -6.36
N GLY A 256 -12.56 4.60 -7.42
CA GLY A 256 -12.36 3.52 -8.38
C GLY A 256 -12.62 2.11 -7.83
N ILE A 257 -11.77 1.15 -8.20
CA ILE A 257 -11.91 -0.29 -7.90
C ILE A 257 -11.91 -0.54 -6.38
N ASP A 258 -11.08 0.18 -5.64
CA ASP A 258 -11.02 0.10 -4.17
C ASP A 258 -12.38 0.45 -3.55
N GLY A 259 -13.08 1.45 -4.11
CA GLY A 259 -14.44 1.81 -3.71
C GLY A 259 -15.48 0.75 -4.02
N VAL A 260 -15.40 0.10 -5.18
CA VAL A 260 -16.30 -0.99 -5.57
C VAL A 260 -16.11 -2.21 -4.66
N MET A 261 -14.86 -2.62 -4.42
CA MET A 261 -14.56 -3.73 -3.50
C MET A 261 -15.01 -3.40 -2.08
N LYS A 262 -14.75 -2.18 -1.61
CA LYS A 262 -15.20 -1.71 -0.30
C LYS A 262 -16.72 -1.73 -0.19
N ARG A 263 -17.44 -1.32 -1.24
CA ARG A 263 -18.89 -1.35 -1.29
C ARG A 263 -19.43 -2.78 -1.23
N GLY A 264 -18.80 -3.71 -1.96
CA GLY A 264 -19.14 -5.14 -1.90
C GLY A 264 -18.96 -5.70 -0.48
N PHE A 265 -17.87 -5.35 0.19
CA PHE A 265 -17.64 -5.70 1.60
C PHE A 265 -18.75 -5.15 2.51
N ASP A 266 -19.10 -3.86 2.38
CA ASP A 266 -20.13 -3.22 3.21
C ASP A 266 -21.50 -3.87 3.04
N LEU A 267 -21.88 -4.21 1.81
CA LEU A 267 -23.15 -4.86 1.53
C LEU A 267 -23.19 -6.29 2.09
N LEU A 268 -22.12 -7.06 1.91
CA LEU A 268 -22.05 -8.44 2.38
C LEU A 268 -22.05 -8.51 3.92
N PHE A 269 -21.10 -7.84 4.56
CA PHE A 269 -20.93 -7.91 6.01
C PHE A 269 -21.97 -7.06 6.75
N GLY A 270 -22.33 -5.89 6.23
CA GLY A 270 -23.40 -5.07 6.78
C GLY A 270 -24.77 -5.75 6.67
N GLY A 271 -25.04 -6.41 5.54
CA GLY A 271 -26.25 -7.22 5.35
C GLY A 271 -26.32 -8.42 6.30
N ALA A 272 -25.22 -9.18 6.42
CA ALA A 272 -25.13 -10.29 7.36
C ALA A 272 -25.33 -9.85 8.83
N ALA A 273 -24.69 -8.74 9.22
CA ALA A 273 -24.87 -8.16 10.56
C ALA A 273 -26.31 -7.71 10.81
N LEU A 274 -26.96 -7.08 9.83
CA LEU A 274 -28.36 -6.65 9.96
C LEU A 274 -29.29 -7.85 10.14
N LEU A 275 -29.10 -8.93 9.38
CA LEU A 275 -29.89 -10.15 9.52
C LEU A 275 -29.69 -10.81 10.89
N ALA A 276 -28.45 -10.93 11.36
CA ALA A 276 -28.14 -11.51 12.66
C ALA A 276 -28.70 -10.67 13.83
N LEU A 277 -28.74 -9.35 13.67
CA LEU A 277 -29.16 -8.41 14.71
C LEU A 277 -30.62 -7.94 14.56
N ALA A 278 -31.36 -8.42 13.56
CA ALA A 278 -32.75 -8.00 13.33
C ALA A 278 -33.65 -8.29 14.53
N ALA A 279 -33.57 -9.49 15.11
CA ALA A 279 -34.34 -9.89 16.28
C ALA A 279 -34.06 -9.02 17.53
N PRO A 280 -32.79 -8.81 17.96
CA PRO A 280 -32.50 -7.92 19.08
C PRO A 280 -32.87 -6.45 18.78
N MET A 281 -32.70 -5.99 17.52
CA MET A 281 -33.14 -4.64 17.13
C MET A 281 -34.66 -4.47 17.25
N ALA A 282 -35.45 -5.48 16.88
CA ALA A 282 -36.91 -5.47 17.05
C ALA A 282 -37.31 -5.45 18.54
N ALA A 283 -36.62 -6.21 19.39
CA ALA A 283 -36.85 -6.20 20.84
C ALA A 283 -36.54 -4.82 21.46
N ILE A 284 -35.42 -4.20 21.06
CA ILE A 284 -35.06 -2.84 21.50
C ILE A 284 -36.09 -1.82 21.00
N ALA A 285 -36.54 -1.93 19.75
CA ALA A 285 -37.56 -1.07 19.18
C ALA A 285 -38.87 -1.13 19.97
N ALA A 286 -39.33 -2.34 20.32
CA ALA A 286 -40.50 -2.55 21.16
C ALA A 286 -40.30 -1.95 22.55
N ALA A 287 -39.15 -2.20 23.20
CA ALA A 287 -38.84 -1.66 24.52
C ALA A 287 -38.87 -0.13 24.54
N ILE A 288 -38.33 0.54 23.51
CA ILE A 288 -38.41 2.00 23.38
C ILE A 288 -39.86 2.45 23.24
N LYS A 289 -40.65 1.77 22.40
CA LYS A 289 -42.06 2.12 22.15
C LYS A 289 -42.93 2.00 23.41
N PHE A 290 -42.65 1.03 24.28
CA PHE A 290 -43.37 0.84 25.53
C PHE A 290 -42.89 1.74 26.67
N THR A 291 -41.62 2.16 26.68
CA THR A 291 -41.03 2.94 27.79
C THR A 291 -41.02 4.44 27.56
N SER A 292 -41.20 4.92 26.33
CA SER A 292 -41.18 6.35 26.00
C SER A 292 -42.18 6.69 24.90
N PRO A 293 -43.00 7.76 25.05
CA PRO A 293 -43.85 8.24 23.97
C PRO A 293 -43.00 8.84 22.84
N GLY A 294 -43.29 8.45 21.59
CA GLY A 294 -42.63 8.98 20.40
C GLY A 294 -42.20 7.92 19.38
N PRO A 295 -41.40 8.34 18.36
CA PRO A 295 -40.79 7.43 17.39
C PRO A 295 -39.63 6.64 17.99
N VAL A 296 -39.48 5.41 17.52
CA VAL A 296 -38.39 4.50 17.93
C VAL A 296 -37.02 4.99 17.43
N PHE A 297 -36.98 5.50 16.19
CA PHE A 297 -35.77 5.96 15.54
C PHE A 297 -35.62 7.48 15.63
N PHE A 298 -34.38 7.91 15.73
CA PHE A 298 -33.94 9.29 15.61
C PHE A 298 -32.91 9.37 14.48
N ARG A 299 -32.93 10.45 13.71
CA ARG A 299 -31.97 10.71 12.62
C ARG A 299 -31.24 12.00 12.94
N GLN A 300 -29.92 11.99 12.81
CA GLN A 300 -29.07 13.17 13.05
C GLN A 300 -28.23 13.49 11.82
N LYS A 301 -28.13 14.77 11.48
CA LYS A 301 -27.27 15.29 10.42
C LYS A 301 -25.79 15.15 10.79
N ARG A 302 -25.01 14.56 9.88
CA ARG A 302 -23.56 14.39 9.98
C ARG A 302 -22.92 14.60 8.61
N TYR A 303 -21.62 14.85 8.58
CA TYR A 303 -20.86 14.82 7.32
C TYR A 303 -20.50 13.38 6.95
N GLY A 304 -20.84 13.00 5.72
CA GLY A 304 -20.49 11.74 5.07
C GLY A 304 -19.30 11.90 4.14
N LEU A 305 -19.24 11.05 3.11
CA LEU A 305 -18.19 11.10 2.10
C LEU A 305 -18.19 12.46 1.38
N SER A 306 -17.01 12.99 1.07
CA SER A 306 -16.83 14.27 0.36
C SER A 306 -17.46 15.50 1.06
N GLY A 307 -17.78 15.40 2.35
CA GLY A 307 -18.42 16.48 3.10
C GLY A 307 -19.92 16.63 2.82
N GLU A 308 -20.56 15.65 2.18
CA GLU A 308 -22.01 15.68 1.99
C GLU A 308 -22.77 15.46 3.30
N GLU A 309 -23.89 16.14 3.50
CA GLU A 309 -24.69 15.98 4.70
C GLU A 309 -25.54 14.70 4.63
N ILE A 310 -25.26 13.74 5.51
CA ILE A 310 -25.99 12.47 5.64
C ILE A 310 -26.85 12.45 6.90
N ARG A 311 -27.95 11.70 6.85
CA ARG A 311 -28.81 11.46 8.01
C ARG A 311 -28.50 10.10 8.63
N VAL A 312 -27.88 10.11 9.79
CA VAL A 312 -27.45 8.89 10.49
C VAL A 312 -28.55 8.38 11.41
N TRP A 313 -28.91 7.10 11.26
CA TRP A 313 -29.95 6.42 12.02
C TRP A 313 -29.46 6.00 13.39
N LYS A 314 -30.27 6.26 14.43
CA LYS A 314 -30.05 5.79 15.80
C LYS A 314 -31.36 5.40 16.46
N PHE A 315 -31.29 4.56 17.49
CA PHE A 315 -32.41 4.40 18.39
C PHE A 315 -32.57 5.64 19.29
N ARG A 316 -33.80 6.00 19.58
CA ARG A 316 -34.12 7.09 20.50
C ARG A 316 -33.67 6.71 21.92
N SER A 317 -32.62 7.37 22.41
CA SER A 317 -32.10 7.21 23.77
C SER A 317 -32.33 8.43 24.68
N MET A 318 -32.89 9.51 24.13
CA MET A 318 -33.18 10.77 24.83
C MET A 318 -34.64 11.19 24.62
N ARG A 319 -35.19 11.97 25.55
CA ARG A 319 -36.56 12.52 25.48
C ARG A 319 -36.69 13.60 24.41
N CYS A 320 -35.62 14.34 24.18
CA CYS A 320 -35.49 15.33 23.10
C CYS A 320 -34.80 14.73 21.87
N CYS A 321 -35.09 15.29 20.69
CA CYS A 321 -34.47 14.93 19.42
C CYS A 321 -33.92 16.21 18.77
N GLU A 322 -32.82 16.71 19.33
CA GLU A 322 -32.15 17.93 18.85
C GLU A 322 -31.29 17.62 17.62
N ASP A 323 -31.56 18.29 16.49
CA ASP A 323 -30.81 18.19 15.23
C ASP A 323 -30.55 19.58 14.61
N GLY A 324 -30.49 20.61 15.48
CA GLY A 324 -30.28 22.01 15.10
C GLY A 324 -28.81 22.40 14.96
N PRO A 325 -28.50 23.67 14.65
CA PRO A 325 -27.14 24.17 14.50
C PRO A 325 -26.35 24.23 15.82
N ASP A 326 -27.03 24.28 16.97
CA ASP A 326 -26.43 24.23 18.30
C ASP A 326 -26.85 22.93 19.01
N VAL A 327 -26.03 21.88 18.87
CA VAL A 327 -26.23 20.60 19.55
C VAL A 327 -25.28 20.51 20.74
N LYS A 328 -25.82 20.67 21.94
CA LYS A 328 -25.05 20.47 23.18
C LYS A 328 -24.64 19.01 23.33
N GLN A 329 -23.34 18.77 23.48
CA GLN A 329 -22.81 17.44 23.72
C GLN A 329 -23.38 16.87 25.02
N ALA A 330 -23.97 15.67 24.94
CA ALA A 330 -24.58 15.03 26.09
C ALA A 330 -23.54 14.72 27.17
N GLN A 331 -23.85 15.06 28.41
CA GLN A 331 -23.02 14.80 29.58
C GLN A 331 -23.40 13.47 30.26
N LYS A 332 -22.52 12.96 31.12
CA LYS A 332 -22.72 11.67 31.83
C LYS A 332 -23.98 11.67 32.72
N THR A 333 -24.38 12.84 33.21
CA THR A 333 -25.55 13.08 34.08
C THR A 333 -26.64 13.90 33.39
N ASP A 334 -26.83 13.68 32.08
CA ASP A 334 -27.82 14.42 31.30
C ASP A 334 -29.25 13.90 31.56
N ASP A 335 -30.09 14.74 32.17
CA ASP A 335 -31.49 14.46 32.52
C ASP A 335 -32.38 14.14 31.31
N ARG A 336 -31.93 14.48 30.10
CA ARG A 336 -32.65 14.20 28.85
C ARG A 336 -32.56 12.72 28.47
N ILE A 337 -31.65 11.93 29.04
CA ILE A 337 -31.45 10.50 28.73
C ILE A 337 -32.51 9.64 29.44
N THR A 338 -33.18 8.74 28.70
CA THR A 338 -34.16 7.82 29.31
C THR A 338 -33.46 6.70 30.09
N PRO A 339 -34.11 6.06 31.08
CA PRO A 339 -33.52 4.95 31.82
C PRO A 339 -33.02 3.81 30.91
N LEU A 340 -33.83 3.42 29.92
CA LEU A 340 -33.44 2.47 28.87
C LEU A 340 -32.32 3.04 27.98
N GLY A 341 -32.41 4.32 27.60
CA GLY A 341 -31.40 5.01 26.80
C GLY A 341 -30.02 5.02 27.44
N ARG A 342 -29.93 5.06 28.78
CA ARG A 342 -28.67 4.96 29.52
C ARG A 342 -27.98 3.61 29.28
N VAL A 343 -28.75 2.52 29.24
CA VAL A 343 -28.23 1.18 28.91
C VAL A 343 -27.78 1.15 27.46
N LEU A 344 -28.65 1.59 26.52
CA LEU A 344 -28.36 1.56 25.09
C LEU A 344 -27.08 2.33 24.73
N ARG A 345 -26.87 3.51 25.31
CA ARG A 345 -25.66 4.32 25.07
C ARG A 345 -24.41 3.73 25.69
N ARG A 346 -24.53 3.05 26.85
CA ARG A 346 -23.39 2.39 27.50
C ARG A 346 -22.92 1.18 26.70
N THR A 347 -23.84 0.47 26.06
CA THR A 347 -23.55 -0.70 25.23
C THR A 347 -23.40 -0.35 23.74
N SER A 348 -23.56 0.92 23.36
CA SER A 348 -23.61 1.40 21.96
C SER A 348 -24.68 0.72 21.10
N LEU A 349 -25.68 0.09 21.74
CA LEU A 349 -26.79 -0.54 21.05
C LEU A 349 -27.70 0.49 20.37
N ASP A 350 -27.65 1.76 20.79
CA ASP A 350 -28.37 2.84 20.12
C ASP A 350 -27.87 3.12 18.70
N GLU A 351 -26.68 2.65 18.34
CA GLU A 351 -26.06 2.84 17.03
C GLU A 351 -26.35 1.70 16.04
N LEU A 352 -27.00 0.60 16.46
CA LEU A 352 -27.33 -0.51 15.56
C LEU A 352 -28.11 -0.11 14.29
N PRO A 353 -29.05 0.85 14.33
CA PRO A 353 -29.74 1.31 13.12
C PRO A 353 -28.83 1.94 12.06
N GLN A 354 -27.57 2.28 12.38
CA GLN A 354 -26.60 2.75 11.38
C GLN A 354 -26.30 1.69 10.31
N LEU A 355 -26.60 0.40 10.55
CA LEU A 355 -26.52 -0.63 9.51
C LEU A 355 -27.43 -0.33 8.30
N PHE A 356 -28.53 0.40 8.50
CA PHE A 356 -29.34 0.89 7.38
C PHE A 356 -28.57 1.91 6.51
N ASN A 357 -27.78 2.79 7.14
CA ASN A 357 -26.90 3.72 6.40
C ASN A 357 -25.80 2.98 5.62
N VAL A 358 -25.29 1.88 6.18
CA VAL A 358 -24.30 1.03 5.48
C VAL A 358 -24.92 0.40 4.23
N LEU A 359 -26.14 -0.12 4.32
CA LEU A 359 -26.81 -0.71 3.15
C LEU A 359 -27.21 0.33 2.10
N ASP A 360 -27.69 1.50 2.52
CA ASP A 360 -28.03 2.62 1.62
C ASP A 360 -26.79 3.24 0.95
N GLY A 361 -25.61 3.06 1.55
CA GLY A 361 -24.33 3.55 1.02
C GLY A 361 -23.94 4.94 1.51
N SER A 362 -24.73 5.55 2.39
CA SER A 362 -24.37 6.82 3.02
C SER A 362 -23.26 6.66 4.08
N MET A 363 -23.02 5.43 4.57
CA MET A 363 -21.94 5.09 5.50
C MET A 363 -21.24 3.80 5.07
N SER A 364 -20.04 3.59 5.60
CA SER A 364 -19.28 2.34 5.49
C SER A 364 -19.28 1.61 6.83
N LEU A 365 -19.24 0.28 6.83
CA LEU A 365 -19.14 -0.53 8.05
C LEU A 365 -17.83 -0.26 8.81
N VAL A 366 -16.76 0.04 8.07
CA VAL A 366 -15.45 0.40 8.62
C VAL A 366 -15.00 1.72 7.99
N GLY A 367 -14.89 2.77 8.79
CA GLY A 367 -14.47 4.10 8.35
C GLY A 367 -14.36 5.09 9.51
N PRO A 368 -13.89 6.32 9.27
CA PRO A 368 -13.83 7.36 10.29
C PRO A 368 -15.22 7.62 10.88
N ARG A 369 -15.32 7.76 12.21
CA ARG A 369 -16.61 7.99 12.88
C ARG A 369 -17.12 9.39 12.50
N PRO A 370 -18.29 9.52 11.85
CA PRO A 370 -18.80 10.83 11.49
C PRO A 370 -19.19 11.57 12.77
N HIS A 371 -18.70 12.79 12.94
CA HIS A 371 -19.09 13.67 14.05
C HIS A 371 -20.36 14.47 13.69
N ALA A 372 -21.01 15.07 14.69
CA ALA A 372 -22.15 15.95 14.42
C ALA A 372 -21.67 17.16 13.60
N SER A 373 -22.41 17.57 12.56
CA SER A 373 -21.97 18.62 11.64
C SER A 373 -21.65 19.94 12.35
N ALA A 374 -22.43 20.29 13.39
CA ALA A 374 -22.20 21.47 14.22
C ALA A 374 -20.82 21.47 14.93
N HIS A 375 -20.39 20.32 15.44
CA HIS A 375 -19.07 20.20 16.09
C HIS A 375 -17.94 20.25 15.06
N ASN A 376 -18.12 19.61 13.91
CA ASN A 376 -17.12 19.69 12.83
C ASN A 376 -16.88 21.13 12.37
N GLU A 377 -17.94 21.92 12.20
CA GLU A 377 -17.81 23.31 11.77
C GLU A 377 -17.12 24.16 12.83
N GLN A 378 -17.47 23.97 14.10
CA GLN A 378 -16.81 24.64 15.22
C GLN A 378 -15.31 24.31 15.26
N TYR A 379 -14.92 23.04 15.19
CA TYR A 379 -13.51 22.65 15.31
C TYR A 379 -12.69 22.95 14.06
N ARG A 380 -13.29 22.96 12.88
CA ARG A 380 -12.62 23.33 11.63
C ARG A 380 -12.09 24.76 11.67
N SER A 381 -12.79 25.69 12.33
CA SER A 381 -12.31 27.06 12.52
C SER A 381 -11.20 27.21 13.57
N LEU A 382 -11.02 26.21 14.43
CA LEU A 382 -10.11 26.29 15.59
C LEU A 382 -8.81 25.48 15.39
N ILE A 383 -8.77 24.54 14.44
CA ILE A 383 -7.67 23.60 14.26
C ILE A 383 -7.31 23.51 12.77
N ASP A 384 -6.09 23.92 12.43
CA ASP A 384 -5.54 23.79 11.08
C ASP A 384 -5.49 22.31 10.67
N GLY A 385 -5.97 22.03 9.45
CA GLY A 385 -5.99 20.67 8.92
C GLY A 385 -7.01 19.73 9.58
N TYR A 386 -7.99 20.24 10.36
CA TYR A 386 -9.02 19.41 11.00
C TYR A 386 -9.78 18.49 10.03
N MET A 387 -9.96 18.92 8.78
CA MET A 387 -10.69 18.16 7.75
C MET A 387 -9.81 17.19 6.95
N LEU A 388 -8.48 17.17 7.18
CA LEU A 388 -7.54 16.24 6.52
C LEU A 388 -7.53 14.83 7.16
N ARG A 389 -8.57 14.50 7.93
CA ARG A 389 -8.68 13.28 8.76
C ARG A 389 -9.31 12.11 8.01
#